data_AF-A0A968HUZ4-F1
#
_entry.id   AF-A0A968HUZ4-F1
#
_cell.length_a   1.000
_cell.length_b   1.000
_cell.length_c   1.000
_cell.angle_alpha   90.00
_cell.angle_beta   90.00
_cell.angle_gamma   90.00
#
_symmetry.space_group_name_H-M   'P 1'
#
loop_
_entity.id
_entity.type
_entity.pdbx_description
1 polymer ?
#
loop_
_entity_poly.entity_id
_entity_poly.type
_entity_poly.pdbx_seq_one_letter_code
_entity_poly.pdbx_strand_id
1 'polypeptide(L)'
;MVKGEDGLAWYEVQFLENSEAKGWVRGNQVRLLANFAQPRTAVLSAPAGRIIEFFAEPTPNQILPWRGVSGEQVKVFQQVKGDNGYAWYSVQVAEKPAAKGWVKGENLRLSF
;
A
#
# COMPACT_ATOMS: atom_id res chain seq x y z
N MET A 1 -1.32 1.47 21.60
CA MET A 1 -1.72 0.31 22.41
C MET A 1 -1.92 0.78 23.83
N VAL A 2 -3.06 0.45 24.44
CA VAL A 2 -3.32 0.74 25.87
C VAL A 2 -3.68 -0.55 26.59
N LYS A 3 -3.42 -0.62 27.89
CA LYS A 3 -3.90 -1.73 28.71
C LYS A 3 -5.34 -1.42 29.12
N GLY A 4 -6.26 -2.31 28.77
CA GLY A 4 -7.67 -2.19 29.14
C GLY A 4 -7.92 -2.61 30.58
N GLU A 5 -9.10 -2.25 31.10
CA GLU A 5 -9.58 -2.66 32.41
C GLU A 5 -9.79 -4.18 32.50
N ASP A 6 -9.98 -4.84 31.35
CA ASP A 6 -10.05 -6.29 31.19
C ASP A 6 -8.68 -6.99 31.26
N GLY A 7 -7.60 -6.23 31.51
CA GLY A 7 -6.24 -6.74 31.57
C GLY A 7 -5.61 -7.07 30.22
N LEU A 8 -6.35 -6.88 29.11
CA LEU A 8 -5.87 -7.12 27.76
C LEU A 8 -5.25 -5.86 27.15
N ALA A 9 -4.42 -6.05 26.13
CA ALA A 9 -3.99 -4.95 25.27
C ALA A 9 -5.14 -4.53 24.36
N TRP A 10 -5.28 -3.23 24.12
CA TRP A 10 -6.21 -2.63 23.16
C TRP A 10 -5.43 -1.84 22.13
N TYR A 11 -5.80 -2.00 20.86
CA TYR A 11 -5.17 -1.33 19.73
C TYR A 11 -6.16 -0.38 19.09
N GLU A 12 -5.77 0.88 18.94
CA GLU A 12 -6.47 1.79 18.05
C GLU A 12 -6.13 1.38 16.62
N VAL A 13 -7.16 1.15 15.81
CA VAL A 13 -7.03 0.73 14.43
C VAL A 13 -7.80 1.69 13.54
N GLN A 14 -7.30 1.83 12.32
CA GLN A 14 -7.95 2.54 11.22
C GLN A 14 -7.93 1.59 10.02
N PHE A 15 -9.07 1.42 9.35
CA PHE A 15 -9.07 0.65 8.12
C PHE A 15 -8.31 1.41 7.01
N LEU A 16 -7.45 0.69 6.30
CA LEU A 16 -6.63 1.27 5.23
C LEU A 16 -7.48 1.91 4.13
N GLU A 17 -8.67 1.37 3.89
CA GLU A 17 -9.57 1.81 2.81
C GLU A 17 -10.63 2.80 3.29
N ASN A 18 -10.75 3.03 4.60
CA ASN A 18 -11.71 3.95 5.17
C ASN A 18 -11.07 4.68 6.35
N SER A 19 -10.59 5.89 6.07
CA SER A 19 -9.91 6.71 7.09
C SER A 19 -10.85 7.20 8.20
N GLU A 20 -12.16 7.16 8.00
CA GLU A 20 -13.17 7.52 9.00
C GLU A 20 -13.51 6.35 9.92
N ALA A 21 -13.29 5.11 9.46
CA ALA A 21 -13.44 3.91 10.27
C ALA A 21 -12.25 3.73 11.20
N LYS A 22 -12.29 4.46 12.32
CA LYS A 22 -11.35 4.36 13.44
C LYS A 22 -12.03 3.77 14.66
N GLY A 23 -11.30 3.00 15.46
CA GLY A 23 -11.83 2.45 16.69
C GLY A 23 -10.82 1.61 17.44
N TRP A 24 -11.28 1.00 18.53
CA TRP A 24 -10.45 0.16 19.38
C TRP A 24 -10.81 -1.31 19.20
N VAL A 25 -9.80 -2.16 19.05
CA VAL A 25 -9.94 -3.61 18.96
C VAL A 25 -9.11 -4.29 20.04
N ARG A 26 -9.66 -5.36 20.61
CA ARG A 26 -8.97 -6.15 21.64
C ARG A 26 -7.78 -6.88 21.04
N GLY A 27 -6.70 -6.95 21.80
CA GLY A 27 -5.42 -7.48 21.36
C GLY A 27 -5.43 -8.97 21.04
N ASN A 28 -6.34 -9.73 21.63
CA ASN A 28 -6.54 -11.14 21.30
C ASN A 28 -7.32 -11.36 19.99
N GLN A 29 -7.88 -10.30 19.39
CA GLN A 29 -8.59 -10.36 18.11
C GLN A 29 -7.73 -9.88 16.94
N VAL A 30 -6.50 -9.45 17.20
CA VAL A 30 -5.57 -8.96 16.19
C VAL A 30 -4.24 -9.69 16.26
N ARG A 31 -3.64 -9.91 15.10
CA ARG A 31 -2.25 -10.34 14.99
C ARG A 31 -1.44 -9.17 14.47
N LEU A 32 -0.49 -8.70 15.28
CA LEU A 32 0.46 -7.71 14.81
C LEU A 32 1.34 -8.36 13.73
N LEU A 33 1.18 -7.88 12.51
CA LEU A 33 2.04 -8.23 11.40
C LEU A 33 3.22 -7.25 11.44
N ALA A 34 4.44 -7.76 11.65
CA ALA A 34 5.66 -6.95 11.73
C ALA A 34 5.88 -6.02 10.51
N ASN A 35 5.16 -6.26 9.40
CA ASN A 35 5.30 -5.55 8.14
C ASN A 35 4.17 -4.54 7.83
N PHE A 36 3.16 -4.38 8.70
CA PHE A 36 2.21 -3.26 8.58
C PHE A 36 2.77 -2.02 9.28
N ALA A 37 3.99 -1.65 8.91
CA ALA A 37 4.46 -0.29 9.08
C ALA A 37 3.50 0.64 8.33
N GLN A 38 3.30 1.86 8.83
CA GLN A 38 2.48 2.86 8.14
C GLN A 38 2.82 2.89 6.65
N PRO A 39 1.82 3.03 5.76
CA PRO A 39 2.07 3.08 4.33
C PRO A 39 3.17 4.11 4.03
N ARG A 40 4.20 3.70 3.31
CA ARG A 40 5.31 4.60 2.96
C ARG A 40 4.88 5.49 1.82
N THR A 41 5.31 6.74 1.83
CA THR A 41 5.10 7.63 0.69
C THR A 41 6.14 7.35 -0.38
N ALA A 42 5.71 7.36 -1.63
CA ALA A 42 6.59 7.24 -2.79
C ALA A 42 6.05 8.10 -3.94
N VAL A 43 6.88 8.28 -4.95
CA VAL A 43 6.46 8.86 -6.23
C VAL A 43 6.59 7.83 -7.34
N LEU A 44 5.61 7.85 -8.23
CA LEU A 44 5.67 7.16 -9.50
C LEU A 44 6.79 7.77 -10.35
N SER A 45 7.56 6.93 -11.03
CA SER A 45 8.71 7.37 -11.82
C SER A 45 8.77 6.58 -13.12
N ALA A 46 8.71 7.30 -14.24
CA ALA A 46 8.92 6.72 -15.55
C ALA A 46 9.65 7.74 -16.45
N PRO A 47 10.31 7.28 -17.54
CA PRO A 47 10.83 8.17 -18.56
C PRO A 47 9.77 9.13 -19.11
N ALA A 48 10.19 10.30 -19.57
CA ALA A 48 9.28 11.31 -20.10
C ALA A 48 8.38 10.73 -21.22
N GLY A 49 7.08 11.03 -21.15
CA GLY A 49 6.09 10.55 -22.10
C GLY A 49 5.62 9.10 -21.88
N ARG A 50 6.13 8.38 -20.88
CA ARG A 50 5.64 7.05 -20.52
C ARG A 50 4.61 7.09 -19.40
N ILE A 51 3.61 6.23 -19.55
CA ILE A 51 2.62 5.89 -18.54
C ILE A 51 3.09 4.73 -17.68
N ILE A 52 2.59 4.67 -16.45
CA ILE A 52 2.83 3.57 -15.52
C ILE A 52 1.54 2.77 -15.39
N GLU A 53 1.63 1.49 -15.70
CA GLU A 53 0.50 0.56 -15.62
C GLU A 53 0.38 0.00 -14.22
N PHE A 54 -0.87 -0.14 -13.78
CA PHE A 54 -1.24 -0.80 -12.54
C PHE A 54 -1.70 -2.21 -12.86
N PHE A 55 -1.36 -3.16 -11.98
CA PHE A 55 -1.65 -4.57 -12.17
C PHE A 55 -2.52 -5.09 -11.03
N ALA A 56 -3.38 -6.07 -11.31
CA ALA A 56 -4.24 -6.67 -10.29
C ALA A 56 -3.45 -7.51 -9.28
N GLU A 57 -2.36 -8.11 -9.76
CA GLU A 57 -1.46 -8.99 -9.03
C GLU A 57 0.00 -8.54 -9.25
N PRO A 58 0.97 -9.01 -8.45
CA PRO A 58 2.40 -8.74 -8.67
C PRO A 58 2.97 -9.53 -9.87
N THR A 59 2.24 -9.50 -10.99
CA THR A 59 2.53 -10.16 -12.26
C THR A 59 2.14 -9.23 -13.42
N PRO A 60 2.77 -9.34 -14.59
CA PRO A 60 2.42 -8.51 -15.74
C PRO A 60 1.16 -8.99 -16.48
N ASN A 61 0.44 -10.00 -15.96
CA ASN A 61 -0.58 -10.73 -16.71
C ASN A 61 -1.95 -10.04 -16.74
N GLN A 62 -2.24 -9.18 -15.75
CA GLN A 62 -3.53 -8.51 -15.64
C GLN A 62 -3.36 -7.04 -15.32
N ILE A 63 -3.54 -6.20 -16.35
CA ILE A 63 -3.48 -4.75 -16.27
C ILE A 63 -4.84 -4.21 -15.80
N LEU A 64 -4.82 -3.26 -14.87
CA LEU A 64 -5.99 -2.52 -14.41
C LEU A 64 -6.23 -1.29 -15.30
N PRO A 65 -7.47 -0.75 -15.34
CA PRO A 65 -7.78 0.44 -16.14
C PRO A 65 -7.08 1.72 -15.65
N TRP A 66 -6.47 1.68 -14.47
CA TRP A 66 -5.73 2.80 -13.89
C TRP A 66 -4.38 2.99 -14.57
N ARG A 67 -4.05 4.24 -14.87
CA ARG A 67 -2.72 4.63 -15.36
C ARG A 67 -2.18 5.74 -14.48
N GLY A 68 -0.91 5.64 -14.15
CA GLY A 68 -0.16 6.67 -13.44
C GLY A 68 0.80 7.42 -14.36
N VAL A 69 1.23 8.59 -13.91
CA VAL A 69 2.26 9.40 -14.56
C VAL A 69 3.43 9.67 -13.62
N SER A 70 4.60 9.96 -14.21
CA SER A 70 5.80 10.31 -13.44
C SER A 70 5.53 11.52 -12.55
N GLY A 71 5.91 11.43 -11.27
CA GLY A 71 5.71 12.47 -10.26
C GLY A 71 4.46 12.30 -9.39
N GLU A 72 3.50 11.44 -9.76
CA GLU A 72 2.31 11.20 -8.92
C GLU A 72 2.70 10.56 -7.57
N GLN A 73 2.17 11.10 -6.48
CA GLN A 73 2.37 10.55 -5.15
C GLN A 73 1.48 9.33 -4.92
N VAL A 74 2.08 8.31 -4.31
CA VAL A 74 1.40 7.07 -3.94
C VAL A 74 1.75 6.67 -2.51
N LYS A 75 0.80 5.98 -1.87
CA LYS A 75 1.03 5.23 -0.63
C LYS A 75 1.41 3.81 -0.99
N VAL A 76 2.48 3.31 -0.39
CA VAL A 76 3.00 1.94 -0.56
C VAL A 76 2.61 1.10 0.64
N PHE A 77 1.85 0.04 0.41
CA PHE A 77 1.34 -0.84 1.48
C PHE A 77 2.17 -2.11 1.64
N GLN A 78 2.66 -2.65 0.53
CA GLN A 78 3.35 -3.93 0.52
C GLN A 78 4.41 -3.97 -0.58
N GLN A 79 5.48 -4.70 -0.30
CA GLN A 79 6.48 -5.08 -1.29
C GLN A 79 6.55 -6.61 -1.34
N VAL A 80 6.57 -7.18 -2.53
CA VAL A 80 6.82 -8.61 -2.75
C VAL A 80 7.83 -8.80 -3.88
N LYS A 81 8.45 -9.98 -3.92
CA LYS A 81 9.18 -10.45 -5.09
C LYS A 81 8.18 -11.23 -5.94
N GLY A 82 7.95 -10.79 -7.17
CA GLY A 82 7.06 -11.48 -8.11
C GLY A 82 7.73 -12.73 -8.67
N ASP A 83 6.94 -13.59 -9.30
CA ASP A 83 7.40 -14.88 -9.87
C ASP A 83 8.47 -14.70 -10.96
N ASN A 84 8.48 -13.52 -11.59
CA ASN A 84 9.47 -13.11 -12.58
C ASN A 84 10.78 -12.57 -11.96
N GLY A 85 10.93 -12.61 -10.63
CA GLY A 85 12.12 -12.15 -9.92
C GLY A 85 12.19 -10.65 -9.64
N TYR A 86 11.27 -9.85 -10.16
CA TYR A 86 11.22 -8.40 -9.95
C TYR A 86 10.54 -8.03 -8.63
N ALA A 87 10.90 -6.88 -8.06
CA ALA A 87 10.16 -6.31 -6.95
C ALA A 87 8.85 -5.67 -7.45
N TRP A 88 7.76 -5.92 -6.73
CA TRP A 88 6.44 -5.35 -6.96
C TRP A 88 5.95 -4.65 -5.70
N TYR A 89 5.26 -3.53 -5.90
CA TYR A 89 4.73 -2.72 -4.81
C TYR A 89 3.23 -2.56 -4.96
N SER A 90 2.49 -2.90 -3.91
CA SER A 90 1.08 -2.57 -3.79
C SER A 90 0.95 -1.10 -3.41
N VAL A 91 0.27 -0.34 -4.25
CA VAL A 91 0.19 1.11 -4.15
C VAL A 91 -1.24 1.63 -4.30
N GLN A 92 -1.49 2.80 -3.73
CA GLN A 92 -2.69 3.61 -3.93
C GLN A 92 -2.26 5.03 -4.29
N VAL A 93 -2.84 5.61 -5.33
CA VAL A 93 -2.64 7.03 -5.65
C VAL A 93 -3.22 7.89 -4.54
N ALA A 94 -2.42 8.81 -4.00
CA ALA A 94 -2.79 9.61 -2.82
C ALA A 94 -4.09 10.40 -3.03
N GLU A 95 -4.21 11.04 -4.20
CA GLU A 95 -5.36 11.85 -4.59
C GLU A 95 -6.53 11.04 -5.17
N LYS A 96 -6.34 9.73 -5.43
CA LYS A 96 -7.35 8.87 -6.08
C LYS A 96 -7.46 7.54 -5.35
N PRO A 97 -8.24 7.45 -4.25
CA PRO A 97 -8.31 6.26 -3.43
C PRO A 97 -8.75 4.97 -4.16
N ALA A 98 -9.52 5.09 -5.26
CA ALA A 98 -9.94 3.97 -6.10
C ALA A 98 -8.83 3.44 -7.02
N ALA A 99 -7.81 4.25 -7.32
CA ALA A 99 -6.67 3.86 -8.15
C ALA A 99 -5.65 3.10 -7.29
N LYS A 100 -5.93 1.81 -7.11
CA LYS A 100 -5.08 0.85 -6.39
C LYS A 100 -4.61 -0.25 -7.32
N GLY A 101 -3.45 -0.81 -7.01
CA GLY A 101 -2.91 -1.97 -7.73
C GLY A 101 -1.44 -2.18 -7.44
N TRP A 102 -0.85 -3.12 -8.16
CA TRP A 102 0.57 -3.40 -8.12
C TRP A 102 1.30 -2.62 -9.21
N VAL A 103 2.48 -2.11 -8.89
CA VAL A 103 3.39 -1.49 -9.84
C VAL A 103 4.77 -2.13 -9.73
N LYS A 104 5.47 -2.18 -10.86
CA LYS A 104 6.86 -2.67 -10.90
C LYS A 104 7.77 -1.74 -10.09
N GLY A 105 8.73 -2.32 -9.38
CA GLY A 105 9.64 -1.57 -8.53
C GLY A 105 10.51 -0.54 -9.24
N GLU A 106 10.83 -0.76 -10.52
CA GLU A 106 11.54 0.21 -11.35
C GLU A 106 10.74 1.51 -11.57
N ASN A 107 9.41 1.44 -11.46
CA ASN A 107 8.52 2.57 -11.66
C ASN A 107 8.23 3.35 -10.37
N LEU A 108 8.98 3.10 -9.31
CA LEU A 108 8.74 3.66 -7.98
C LEU A 108 10.02 4.26 -7.39
N ARG A 109 9.91 5.46 -6.81
CA ARG A 109 10.96 6.07 -5.99
C ARG A 109 10.40 6.29 -4.59
N LEU A 110 10.92 5.56 -3.62
CA LEU A 110 10.58 5.75 -2.21
C LEU A 110 11.05 7.13 -1.76
N SER A 111 10.15 7.87 -1.11
CA SER A 111 10.52 9.12 -0.43
C SER A 111 11.14 8.74 0.92
N PHE A 112 12.38 9.15 1.16
CA PHE A 112 13.08 8.98 2.43
C PHE A 112 12.89 10.20 3.33
#